data_AF-A0A1A9ZAZ3-F1
#
_entry.id   AF-A0A1A9ZAZ3-F1
#
_cell.length_a   1.000
_cell.length_b   1.000
_cell.length_c   1.000
_cell.angle_alpha   90.00
_cell.angle_beta   90.00
_cell.angle_gamma   90.00
#
_symmetry.space_group_name_H-M   'P 1'
#
loop_
_entity.id
_entity.type
_entity.pdbx_description
1 polymer ?
#
loop_
_entity_poly.entity_id
_entity_poly.type
_entity_poly.pdbx_seq_one_letter_code
_entity_poly.pdbx_strand_id
1 'polypeptide(L)'
;MKLTLVIAVMASCLFLNCVTANIDNFDKLQEFEDSSVKGFVGSVVWFFKTILQTLRGVSCTIKGAIMVIESSEKMIADIQDCRVESSKEVEAVIDSTNEVIRIANNILHINENVCNIPEGAEETDPNQVPPLQCTKLLLKEVIALNNQIGLTIQLVGKVPVDAGECVTTTLYTFRDEIAGFPKFVKECSKRKEQN
;
A
#
# COMPACT_ATOMS: atom_id res chain seq x y z
N MET A 1 54.38 29.76 -16.00
CA MET A 1 52.92 29.54 -16.25
C MET A 1 52.20 29.67 -14.91
N LYS A 2 51.06 30.38 -14.91
CA LYS A 2 50.12 30.78 -13.83
C LYS A 2 49.94 29.70 -12.74
N LEU A 3 49.90 29.91 -11.43
CA LEU A 3 49.30 30.90 -10.50
C LEU A 3 47.76 30.89 -10.39
N THR A 4 47.28 30.58 -9.17
CA THR A 4 46.06 30.99 -8.40
C THR A 4 44.69 30.25 -8.45
N LEU A 5 44.12 30.17 -7.22
CA LEU A 5 42.70 30.10 -6.76
C LEU A 5 41.89 28.82 -7.03
N VAL A 6 41.36 28.05 -6.05
CA VAL A 6 40.45 28.29 -4.89
C VAL A 6 39.00 28.65 -5.32
N ILE A 7 38.05 27.82 -4.83
CA ILE A 7 36.59 27.98 -4.66
C ILE A 7 35.64 27.53 -5.80
N ALA A 8 34.79 26.56 -5.43
CA ALA A 8 33.41 26.23 -5.85
C ALA A 8 33.07 26.11 -7.35
N VAL A 9 32.56 24.92 -7.73
CA VAL A 9 31.25 24.74 -8.37
C VAL A 9 30.73 23.34 -8.00
N MET A 10 30.24 23.14 -6.76
CA MET A 10 28.82 22.85 -6.57
C MET A 10 27.94 23.76 -7.44
N ALA A 11 27.00 23.15 -8.16
CA ALA A 11 26.01 23.73 -9.08
C ALA A 11 26.36 23.57 -10.56
N SER A 12 25.97 22.42 -11.15
CA SER A 12 25.37 22.35 -12.49
C SER A 12 24.86 20.92 -12.80
N CYS A 13 24.05 20.37 -11.90
CA CYS A 13 22.93 19.49 -12.27
C CYS A 13 21.68 20.04 -11.56
N LEU A 14 21.38 21.31 -11.81
CA LEU A 14 20.02 21.82 -11.76
C LEU A 14 19.41 21.51 -13.13
N PHE A 15 18.15 21.09 -13.14
CA PHE A 15 17.35 20.59 -14.29
C PHE A 15 17.48 19.10 -14.60
N LEU A 16 17.13 18.26 -13.62
CA LEU A 16 16.15 17.19 -13.76
C LEU A 16 15.99 16.59 -12.37
N ASN A 17 14.75 16.51 -11.90
CA ASN A 17 14.36 15.96 -10.60
C ASN A 17 14.93 14.54 -10.46
N CYS A 18 16.13 14.45 -9.88
CA CYS A 18 16.72 13.20 -9.49
C CYS A 18 15.92 12.74 -8.28
N VAL A 19 15.28 11.60 -8.43
CA VAL A 19 14.34 10.96 -7.50
C VAL A 19 15.02 10.75 -6.15
N THR A 20 14.92 11.75 -5.26
CA THR A 20 15.31 11.68 -3.85
C THR A 20 14.19 12.21 -2.97
N ALA A 21 13.01 11.62 -3.13
CA ALA A 21 11.87 11.83 -2.23
C ALA A 21 11.19 10.48 -1.99
N ASN A 22 11.92 9.51 -1.42
CA ASN A 22 11.32 8.28 -0.87
C ASN A 22 12.26 7.42 0.00
N ILE A 23 13.45 7.91 0.35
CA ILE A 23 14.36 7.22 1.27
C ILE A 23 14.11 7.68 2.73
N ASP A 24 13.67 8.93 2.93
CA ASP A 24 13.46 9.48 4.28
C ASP A 24 12.27 8.87 5.04
N ASN A 25 11.38 8.15 4.36
CA ASN A 25 10.28 7.42 5.03
C ASN A 25 10.69 6.03 5.54
N PHE A 26 11.90 5.55 5.22
CA PHE A 26 12.37 4.24 5.68
C PHE A 26 12.80 4.26 7.16
N ASP A 27 13.44 5.34 7.63
CA ASP A 27 13.91 5.45 9.02
C ASP A 27 12.76 5.54 10.03
N LYS A 28 11.57 6.00 9.63
CA LYS A 28 10.39 6.02 10.50
C LYS A 28 9.67 4.67 10.61
N LEU A 29 9.98 3.68 9.77
CA LEU A 29 9.34 2.35 9.79
C LEU A 29 10.00 1.38 10.78
N GLN A 30 11.16 1.74 11.34
CA GLN A 30 11.86 0.91 12.32
C GLN A 30 11.37 1.15 13.76
N GLU A 31 10.47 2.13 13.98
CA GLU A 31 9.99 2.54 15.31
C GLU A 31 8.53 2.14 15.59
N PHE A 32 8.07 1.01 15.05
CA PHE A 32 6.85 0.33 15.48
C PHE A 32 7.14 -1.16 15.73
N GLU A 33 8.21 -1.46 16.47
CA GLU A 33 8.51 -2.80 16.95
C GLU A 33 7.73 -3.12 18.24
N ASP A 34 6.45 -3.42 18.12
CA ASP A 34 5.77 -4.24 19.12
C ASP A 34 6.13 -5.72 18.85
N SER A 35 6.65 -6.40 19.86
CA SER A 35 7.11 -7.80 19.81
C SER A 35 6.04 -8.79 19.30
N SER A 36 4.76 -8.45 19.43
CA SER A 36 3.62 -9.24 18.92
C SER A 36 3.46 -9.18 17.39
N VAL A 37 3.95 -8.11 16.74
CA VAL A 37 3.82 -7.84 15.30
C VAL A 37 4.91 -8.58 14.49
N LYS A 38 6.07 -8.86 15.09
CA LYS A 38 7.20 -9.56 14.43
C LYS A 38 6.82 -10.94 13.85
N GLY A 39 6.00 -11.71 14.56
CA GLY A 39 5.53 -13.02 14.08
C GLY A 39 4.51 -12.93 12.94
N PHE A 40 3.67 -11.89 12.96
CA PHE A 40 2.66 -11.64 11.94
C PHE A 40 3.27 -11.12 10.63
N VAL A 41 4.24 -10.19 10.72
CA VAL A 41 4.92 -9.60 9.56
C VAL A 41 5.73 -10.65 8.79
N GLY A 42 6.46 -11.54 9.48
CA GLY A 42 7.27 -12.57 8.81
C GLY A 42 6.45 -13.51 7.91
N SER A 43 5.27 -13.93 8.37
CA SER A 43 4.37 -14.80 7.62
C SER A 43 3.78 -14.10 6.38
N VAL A 44 3.40 -12.84 6.53
CA VAL A 44 2.82 -12.03 5.44
C VAL A 44 3.86 -11.69 4.36
N VAL A 45 5.09 -11.36 4.76
CA VAL A 45 6.19 -11.10 3.81
C VAL A 45 6.48 -12.34 2.96
N TRP A 46 6.56 -13.52 3.58
CA TRP A 46 6.81 -14.76 2.85
C TRP A 46 5.66 -15.13 1.90
N PHE A 47 4.42 -14.91 2.35
CA PHE A 47 3.22 -15.08 1.54
C PHE A 47 3.23 -14.21 0.27
N PHE A 48 3.41 -12.89 0.41
CA PHE A 48 3.44 -12.00 -0.74
C PHE A 48 4.66 -12.22 -1.64
N LYS A 49 5.81 -12.56 -1.05
CA LYS A 49 6.99 -12.95 -1.82
C LYS A 49 6.72 -14.15 -2.72
N THR A 50 5.95 -15.12 -2.24
CA THR A 50 5.59 -16.32 -3.02
C THR A 50 4.57 -16.00 -4.11
N ILE A 51 3.57 -15.17 -3.82
CA ILE A 51 2.54 -14.82 -4.80
C ILE A 51 3.12 -13.97 -5.94
N LEU A 52 3.93 -12.96 -5.62
CA LEU A 52 4.51 -12.04 -6.60
C LEU A 52 5.60 -12.68 -7.51
N GLN A 53 5.89 -13.97 -7.35
CA GLN A 53 6.74 -14.73 -8.28
C GLN A 53 6.04 -15.11 -9.58
N THR A 54 4.74 -14.85 -9.69
CA THR A 54 3.91 -15.19 -10.84
C THR A 54 3.15 -13.97 -11.36
N LEU A 55 2.93 -13.88 -12.67
CA LEU A 55 2.09 -12.81 -13.25
C LEU A 55 0.68 -12.81 -12.67
N ARG A 56 0.07 -13.98 -12.48
CA ARG A 56 -1.24 -14.09 -11.83
C ARG A 56 -1.21 -13.49 -10.41
N GLY A 57 -0.16 -13.76 -9.65
CA GLY A 57 -0.03 -13.20 -8.31
C GLY A 57 0.18 -11.68 -8.31
N VAL A 58 0.89 -11.13 -9.30
CA VAL A 58 0.98 -9.67 -9.50
C VAL A 58 -0.40 -9.10 -9.83
N SER A 59 -1.09 -9.61 -10.86
CA SER A 59 -2.44 -9.16 -11.26
C SER A 59 -3.43 -9.20 -10.09
N CYS A 60 -3.45 -10.30 -9.32
CA CYS A 60 -4.28 -10.42 -8.12
C CYS A 60 -3.93 -9.42 -7.02
N THR A 61 -2.66 -9.06 -6.88
CA THR A 61 -2.22 -8.03 -5.93
C THR A 61 -2.71 -6.65 -6.36
N ILE A 62 -2.67 -6.35 -7.67
CA ILE A 62 -3.23 -5.09 -8.21
C ILE A 62 -4.74 -5.02 -7.98
N LYS A 63 -5.48 -6.10 -8.31
CA LYS A 63 -6.92 -6.20 -8.04
C LYS A 63 -7.24 -5.99 -6.54
N GLY A 64 -6.39 -6.52 -5.66
CA GLY A 64 -6.53 -6.31 -4.23
C GLY A 64 -6.26 -4.87 -3.80
N ALA A 65 -5.27 -4.21 -4.41
CA ALA A 65 -4.97 -2.80 -4.15
C ALA A 65 -6.14 -1.89 -4.60
N ILE A 66 -6.75 -2.18 -5.75
CA ILE A 66 -7.95 -1.48 -6.25
C ILE A 66 -9.11 -1.61 -5.24
N MET A 67 -9.41 -2.82 -4.78
CA MET A 67 -10.44 -3.03 -3.75
C MET A 67 -10.18 -2.19 -2.50
N VAL A 68 -8.94 -2.14 -2.04
CA VAL A 68 -8.56 -1.35 -0.86
C VAL A 68 -8.76 0.14 -1.10
N ILE A 69 -8.44 0.65 -2.29
CA ILE A 69 -8.71 2.05 -2.67
C ILE A 69 -10.21 2.33 -2.64
N GLU A 70 -11.02 1.51 -3.32
CA GLU A 70 -12.48 1.69 -3.39
C GLU A 70 -13.13 1.70 -2.00
N SER A 71 -12.78 0.74 -1.14
CA SER A 71 -13.26 0.71 0.26
C SER A 71 -12.81 1.94 1.06
N SER A 72 -11.59 2.42 0.83
CA SER A 72 -11.03 3.59 1.53
C SER A 72 -11.72 4.89 1.12
N GLU A 73 -11.92 5.10 -0.18
CA GLU A 73 -12.63 6.26 -0.71
C GLU A 73 -14.09 6.27 -0.25
N LYS A 74 -14.74 5.10 -0.29
CA LYS A 74 -16.10 4.93 0.21
C LYS A 74 -16.22 5.29 1.68
N MET A 75 -15.31 4.81 2.53
CA MET A 75 -15.31 5.15 3.96
C MET A 75 -15.20 6.66 4.18
N ILE A 76 -14.29 7.34 3.47
CA ILE A 76 -14.11 8.79 3.59
C ILE A 76 -15.41 9.52 3.19
N ALA A 77 -16.06 9.11 2.10
CA ALA A 77 -17.33 9.67 1.66
C ALA A 77 -18.46 9.42 2.67
N ASP A 78 -18.61 8.19 3.15
CA ASP A 78 -19.64 7.80 4.11
C ASP A 78 -19.48 8.54 5.45
N ILE A 79 -18.25 8.79 5.90
CA ILE A 79 -17.99 9.61 7.11
C ILE A 79 -18.38 11.08 6.90
N GLN A 80 -18.12 11.65 5.73
CA GLN A 80 -18.55 13.01 5.41
C GLN A 80 -20.09 13.11 5.39
N ASP A 81 -20.77 12.09 4.90
CA ASP A 81 -22.23 12.02 4.84
C ASP A 81 -22.89 11.84 6.22
N CYS A 82 -22.16 11.31 7.22
CA CYS A 82 -22.64 11.25 8.60
C CYS A 82 -22.90 12.64 9.22
N ARG A 83 -22.36 13.73 8.65
CA ARG A 83 -22.56 15.12 9.11
C ARG A 83 -22.33 15.35 10.61
N VAL A 84 -21.48 14.54 11.23
CA VAL A 84 -21.06 14.72 12.62
C VAL A 84 -19.77 15.54 12.68
N GLU A 85 -19.55 16.22 13.80
CA GLU A 85 -18.27 16.88 14.05
C GLU A 85 -17.18 15.80 14.19
N SER A 86 -16.15 15.86 13.34
CA SER A 86 -15.10 14.84 13.32
C SER A 86 -14.30 14.91 14.61
N SER A 87 -14.23 13.81 15.35
CA SER A 87 -13.34 13.72 16.52
C SER A 87 -11.89 13.52 16.06
N LYS A 88 -10.92 13.82 16.94
CA LYS A 88 -9.49 13.60 16.64
C LYS A 88 -9.18 12.15 16.27
N GLU A 89 -9.90 11.21 16.86
CA GLU A 89 -9.77 9.79 16.58
C GLU A 89 -10.30 9.44 15.18
N VAL A 90 -11.42 10.04 14.76
CA VAL A 90 -11.95 9.88 13.39
C VAL A 90 -11.02 10.50 12.37
N GLU A 91 -10.50 11.71 12.63
CA GLU A 91 -9.50 12.36 11.78
C GLU A 91 -8.24 11.50 11.62
N ALA A 92 -7.74 10.89 12.70
CA ALA A 92 -6.60 9.99 12.64
C ALA A 92 -6.86 8.75 11.76
N VAL A 93 -8.10 8.22 11.76
CA VAL A 93 -8.49 7.13 10.86
C VAL A 93 -8.52 7.61 9.41
N ILE A 94 -9.07 8.79 9.13
CA ILE A 94 -9.10 9.38 7.78
C ILE A 94 -7.67 9.60 7.25
N ASP A 95 -6.79 10.18 8.04
CA ASP A 95 -5.39 10.42 7.67
C ASP A 95 -4.66 9.11 7.38
N SER A 96 -4.82 8.11 8.26
CA SER A 96 -4.26 6.78 8.06
C SER A 96 -4.81 6.11 6.80
N THR A 97 -6.06 6.37 6.45
CA THR A 97 -6.72 5.82 5.26
C THR A 97 -6.26 6.51 3.98
N ASN A 98 -6.03 7.81 4.00
CA ASN A 98 -5.37 8.51 2.90
C ASN A 98 -3.97 7.93 2.61
N GLU A 99 -3.24 7.53 3.66
CA GLU A 99 -1.96 6.86 3.49
C GLU A 99 -2.11 5.45 2.90
N VAL A 100 -3.16 4.69 3.28
CA VAL A 100 -3.53 3.42 2.62
C VAL A 100 -3.75 3.64 1.11
N ILE A 101 -4.56 4.64 0.74
CA ILE A 101 -4.83 5.00 -0.66
C ILE A 101 -3.53 5.37 -1.38
N ARG A 102 -2.66 6.17 -0.77
CA ARG A 102 -1.38 6.58 -1.35
C ARG A 102 -0.49 5.38 -1.66
N ILE A 103 -0.32 4.46 -0.70
CA ILE A 103 0.50 3.26 -0.89
C ILE A 103 -0.12 2.33 -1.95
N ALA A 104 -1.44 2.13 -1.92
CA ALA A 104 -2.12 1.32 -2.92
C ALA A 104 -1.97 1.90 -4.34
N ASN A 105 -2.03 3.23 -4.49
CA ASN A 105 -1.75 3.88 -5.77
C ASN A 105 -0.29 3.70 -6.24
N ASN A 106 0.68 3.65 -5.32
CA ASN A 106 2.07 3.31 -5.71
C ASN A 106 2.17 1.90 -6.29
N ILE A 107 1.40 0.93 -5.78
CA ILE A 107 1.36 -0.44 -6.31
C ILE A 107 0.86 -0.41 -7.76
N LEU A 108 -0.21 0.32 -8.06
CA LEU A 108 -0.73 0.51 -9.42
C LEU A 108 0.32 1.18 -10.33
N HIS A 109 0.96 2.24 -9.84
CA HIS A 109 2.00 2.95 -10.59
C HIS A 109 3.21 2.06 -10.93
N ILE A 110 3.64 1.20 -10.00
CA ILE A 110 4.72 0.23 -10.24
C ILE A 110 4.28 -0.79 -11.29
N ASN A 111 3.03 -1.23 -11.28
CA ASN A 111 2.51 -2.15 -12.28
C ASN A 111 2.59 -1.55 -13.69
N GLU A 112 2.08 -0.33 -13.85
CA GLU A 112 2.03 0.38 -15.12
C GLU A 112 3.43 0.70 -15.67
N ASN A 113 4.36 1.10 -14.81
CA ASN A 113 5.65 1.67 -15.26
C ASN A 113 6.84 0.70 -15.17
N VAL A 114 6.76 -0.33 -14.32
CA VAL A 114 7.89 -1.25 -14.07
C VAL A 114 7.54 -2.67 -14.48
N CYS A 115 6.36 -3.15 -14.11
CA CYS A 115 5.96 -4.51 -14.43
C CYS A 115 5.65 -4.67 -15.92
N ASN A 116 5.05 -3.63 -16.54
CA ASN A 116 4.69 -3.58 -17.96
C ASN A 116 4.10 -4.90 -18.46
N ILE A 117 3.22 -5.48 -17.64
CA ILE A 117 2.58 -6.76 -17.91
C ILE A 117 1.53 -6.49 -18.98
N PRO A 118 1.62 -7.11 -20.17
CA PRO A 118 0.59 -6.95 -21.20
C PRO A 118 -0.76 -7.39 -20.65
N GLU A 119 -1.82 -6.68 -21.01
CA GLU A 119 -3.19 -7.05 -20.66
C GLU A 119 -3.48 -8.49 -21.15
N GLY A 120 -3.96 -9.37 -20.24
CA GLY A 120 -4.21 -10.78 -20.54
C GLY A 120 -2.97 -11.69 -20.56
N ALA A 121 -1.79 -11.18 -20.21
CA ALA A 121 -0.59 -12.02 -20.08
C ALA A 121 -0.72 -13.06 -18.96
N GLU A 122 -1.48 -12.75 -17.90
CA GLU A 122 -1.80 -13.71 -16.84
C GLU A 122 -2.73 -14.84 -17.29
N GLU A 123 -3.50 -14.64 -18.37
CA GLU A 123 -4.37 -15.67 -18.94
C GLU A 123 -3.58 -16.61 -19.88
N THR A 124 -2.58 -16.04 -20.57
CA THR A 124 -1.77 -16.75 -21.56
C THR A 124 -0.62 -17.55 -20.91
N ASP A 125 0.08 -16.95 -19.93
CA ASP A 125 1.11 -17.62 -19.12
C ASP A 125 1.05 -17.17 -17.64
N PRO A 126 0.11 -17.71 -16.85
CA PRO A 126 -0.10 -17.28 -15.45
C PRO A 126 1.13 -17.49 -14.56
N ASN A 127 2.01 -18.42 -14.91
CA ASN A 127 3.20 -18.77 -14.15
C ASN A 127 4.46 -18.05 -14.64
N GLN A 128 4.34 -17.21 -15.67
CA GLN A 128 5.44 -16.41 -16.13
C GLN A 128 6.00 -15.58 -14.97
N VAL A 129 7.33 -15.54 -14.92
CA VAL A 129 8.05 -14.81 -13.87
C VAL A 129 8.11 -13.34 -14.27
N PRO A 130 7.55 -12.42 -13.46
CA PRO A 130 7.66 -10.99 -13.72
C PRO A 130 9.12 -10.51 -13.62
N PRO A 131 9.45 -9.34 -14.20
CA PRO A 131 10.77 -8.74 -14.04
C PRO A 131 11.17 -8.64 -12.56
N LEU A 132 12.41 -8.99 -12.22
CA LEU A 132 12.86 -9.00 -10.82
C LEU A 132 12.68 -7.64 -10.12
N GLN A 133 12.83 -6.54 -10.86
CA GLN A 133 12.59 -5.19 -10.35
C GLN A 133 11.12 -4.95 -10.00
N CYS A 134 10.18 -5.43 -10.83
CA CYS A 134 8.74 -5.41 -10.55
C CYS A 134 8.42 -6.16 -9.25
N THR A 135 8.87 -7.42 -9.12
CA THR A 135 8.62 -8.22 -7.90
C THR A 135 9.16 -7.54 -6.65
N LYS A 136 10.36 -6.96 -6.71
CA LYS A 136 10.98 -6.30 -5.55
C LYS A 136 10.24 -5.03 -5.14
N LEU A 137 9.89 -4.17 -6.09
CA LEU A 137 9.21 -2.91 -5.82
C LEU A 137 7.77 -3.16 -5.36
N LEU A 138 7.04 -4.07 -6.03
CA LEU A 138 5.70 -4.47 -5.59
C LEU A 138 5.74 -5.08 -4.19
N LEU A 139 6.68 -6.00 -3.91
CA LEU A 139 6.76 -6.62 -2.59
C LEU A 139 6.97 -5.55 -1.51
N LYS A 140 7.80 -4.55 -1.76
CA LYS A 140 8.02 -3.44 -0.82
C LYS A 140 6.72 -2.69 -0.53
N GLU A 141 6.02 -2.23 -1.56
CA GLU A 141 4.79 -1.44 -1.38
C GLU A 141 3.64 -2.28 -0.81
N VAL A 142 3.54 -3.56 -1.15
CA VAL A 142 2.50 -4.46 -0.62
C VAL A 142 2.70 -4.73 0.87
N ILE A 143 3.96 -4.86 1.32
CA ILE A 143 4.27 -4.98 2.75
C ILE A 143 3.91 -3.68 3.46
N ALA A 144 4.26 -2.52 2.88
CA ALA A 144 3.90 -1.22 3.42
C ALA A 144 2.37 -1.08 3.53
N LEU A 145 1.62 -1.50 2.49
CA LEU A 145 0.16 -1.48 2.48
C LEU A 145 -0.41 -2.35 3.60
N ASN A 146 0.07 -3.58 3.75
CA ASN A 146 -0.43 -4.48 4.80
C ASN A 146 -0.15 -3.93 6.21
N ASN A 147 1.01 -3.31 6.41
CA ASN A 147 1.35 -2.67 7.68
C ASN A 147 0.43 -1.46 7.94
N GLN A 148 0.21 -0.62 6.93
CA GLN A 148 -0.66 0.54 7.04
C GLN A 148 -2.13 0.15 7.27
N ILE A 149 -2.61 -0.94 6.65
CA ILE A 149 -3.91 -1.55 6.95
C ILE A 149 -3.98 -1.95 8.42
N GLY A 150 -2.94 -2.63 8.93
CA GLY A 150 -2.87 -3.01 10.35
C GLY A 150 -2.94 -1.81 11.30
N LEU A 151 -2.22 -0.72 11.01
CA LEU A 151 -2.29 0.53 11.77
C LEU A 151 -3.68 1.16 11.70
N THR A 152 -4.29 1.20 10.50
CA THR A 152 -5.62 1.75 10.28
C THR A 152 -6.69 0.97 11.08
N ILE A 153 -6.61 -0.36 11.10
CA ILE A 153 -7.49 -1.21 11.92
C ILE A 153 -7.33 -0.90 13.42
N GLN A 154 -6.10 -0.67 13.89
CA GLN A 154 -5.87 -0.28 15.28
C GLN A 154 -6.47 1.10 15.60
N LEU A 155 -6.38 2.06 14.68
CA LEU A 155 -6.96 3.39 14.85
C LEU A 155 -8.49 3.33 14.87
N VAL A 156 -9.13 2.53 14.01
CA VAL A 156 -10.57 2.28 14.07
C VAL A 156 -10.97 1.75 15.44
N GLY A 157 -10.19 0.83 16.01
CA GLY A 157 -10.45 0.30 17.35
C GLY A 157 -10.32 1.32 18.50
N LYS A 158 -9.71 2.49 18.25
CA LYS A 158 -9.60 3.59 19.23
C LYS A 158 -10.75 4.59 19.14
N VAL A 159 -11.56 4.56 18.08
CA VAL A 159 -12.72 5.44 17.96
C VAL A 159 -13.75 5.04 19.02
N PRO A 160 -14.24 5.98 19.84
CA PRO A 160 -15.25 5.70 20.85
C PRO A 160 -16.53 5.11 20.24
N VAL A 161 -17.13 4.13 20.89
CA VAL A 161 -18.37 3.48 20.41
C VAL A 161 -19.57 4.44 20.36
N ASP A 162 -19.51 5.52 21.12
CA ASP A 162 -20.50 6.60 21.18
C ASP A 162 -20.24 7.75 20.18
N ALA A 163 -19.31 7.57 19.22
CA ALA A 163 -19.05 8.51 18.12
C ALA A 163 -20.23 8.66 17.12
N GLY A 164 -21.38 8.06 17.42
CA GLY A 164 -22.57 8.01 16.57
C GLY A 164 -22.64 6.73 15.74
N GLU A 165 -23.84 6.16 15.63
CA GLU A 165 -24.08 4.88 14.95
C GLU A 165 -23.61 4.89 13.49
N CYS A 166 -23.77 6.02 12.80
CA CYS A 166 -23.30 6.21 11.43
C CYS A 166 -21.78 6.02 11.33
N VAL A 167 -21.01 6.79 12.10
CA VAL A 167 -19.54 6.72 12.09
C VAL A 167 -19.04 5.34 12.49
N THR A 168 -19.54 4.83 13.62
CA THR A 168 -19.11 3.54 14.15
C THR A 168 -19.38 2.40 13.16
N THR A 169 -20.54 2.39 12.51
CA THR A 169 -20.87 1.38 11.48
C THR A 169 -19.95 1.51 10.28
N THR A 170 -19.79 2.71 9.73
CA THR A 170 -18.92 2.97 8.58
C THR A 170 -17.48 2.50 8.84
N LEU A 171 -16.92 2.86 10.00
CA LEU A 171 -15.54 2.49 10.34
C LEU A 171 -15.36 0.98 10.54
N TYR A 172 -16.32 0.29 11.16
CA TYR A 172 -16.22 -1.16 11.34
C TYR A 172 -16.43 -1.93 10.04
N THR A 173 -17.34 -1.48 9.17
CA THR A 173 -17.48 -2.06 7.82
C THR A 173 -16.18 -1.88 7.02
N PHE A 174 -15.64 -0.67 6.99
CA PHE A 174 -14.36 -0.38 6.34
C PHE A 174 -13.22 -1.25 6.86
N ARG A 175 -13.08 -1.36 8.19
CA ARG A 175 -12.08 -2.20 8.86
C ARG A 175 -12.14 -3.64 8.35
N ASP A 176 -13.34 -4.22 8.28
CA ASP A 176 -13.54 -5.61 7.89
C ASP A 176 -13.23 -5.83 6.40
N GLU A 177 -13.55 -4.86 5.54
CA GLU A 177 -13.21 -4.88 4.12
C GLU A 177 -11.69 -4.85 3.90
N ILE A 178 -10.97 -3.87 4.47
CA ILE A 178 -9.52 -3.75 4.26
C ILE A 178 -8.72 -4.89 4.91
N ALA A 179 -9.20 -5.45 6.03
CA ALA A 179 -8.60 -6.64 6.64
C ALA A 179 -8.66 -7.86 5.72
N GLY A 180 -9.57 -7.87 4.74
CA GLY A 180 -9.72 -8.91 3.73
C GLY A 180 -8.60 -8.97 2.69
N PHE A 181 -7.76 -7.94 2.57
CA PHE A 181 -6.79 -7.82 1.48
C PHE A 181 -5.87 -9.06 1.30
N PRO A 182 -5.16 -9.57 2.32
CA PRO A 182 -4.29 -10.73 2.13
C PRO A 182 -5.06 -12.00 1.73
N LYS A 183 -6.28 -12.17 2.26
CA LYS A 183 -7.15 -13.30 1.94
C LYS A 183 -7.62 -13.21 0.49
N PHE A 184 -8.05 -12.03 0.05
CA PHE A 184 -8.43 -11.80 -1.34
C PHE A 184 -7.30 -12.17 -2.31
N VAL A 185 -6.10 -11.65 -2.09
CA VAL A 185 -4.94 -11.91 -2.96
C VAL A 185 -4.64 -13.42 -3.01
N LYS A 186 -4.70 -14.10 -1.87
CA LYS A 186 -4.50 -15.56 -1.77
C LYS A 186 -5.52 -16.35 -2.57
N GLU A 187 -6.79 -15.97 -2.48
CA GLU A 187 -7.87 -16.66 -3.16
C GLU A 187 -7.83 -16.39 -4.66
N CYS A 188 -7.61 -15.14 -5.06
CA CYS A 188 -7.42 -14.75 -6.45
C CYS A 188 -6.25 -15.52 -7.08
N SER A 189 -5.09 -15.60 -6.41
CA SER A 189 -3.90 -16.25 -6.98
C SER A 189 -4.04 -17.77 -7.15
N LYS A 190 -5.01 -18.38 -6.44
CA LYS A 190 -5.28 -19.82 -6.49
C LYS A 190 -6.36 -20.20 -7.50
N ARG A 191 -7.20 -19.26 -7.92
CA ARG A 191 -8.22 -19.53 -8.94
C ARG A 191 -7.48 -19.79 -10.26
N LYS A 192 -7.68 -20.99 -10.82
CA LYS A 192 -7.52 -21.19 -12.25
C LYS A 192 -8.76 -20.56 -12.86
N GLU A 193 -8.62 -19.50 -13.65
CA GLU A 193 -9.76 -19.03 -14.46
C GLU A 193 -10.29 -20.25 -15.23
N GLN A 194 -11.57 -20.55 -15.01
CA GLN A 194 -12.28 -21.48 -15.86
C GLN A 194 -12.60 -20.70 -17.14
N ASN A 195 -11.97 -21.13 -18.24
CA ASN A 195 -12.27 -20.71 -19.61
C ASN A 195 -13.77 -20.61 -19.89
#